data_AF-W7D806-F1
#
_entry.id   AF-W7D806-F1
#
_cell.length_a   1.000
_cell.length_b   1.000
_cell.length_c   1.000
_cell.angle_alpha   90.00
_cell.angle_beta   90.00
_cell.angle_gamma   90.00
#
_symmetry.space_group_name_H-M   'P 1'
#
loop_
_entity.id
_entity.type
_entity.pdbx_description
1 polymer ?
#
loop_
_entity_poly.entity_id
_entity_poly.type
_entity_poly.pdbx_seq_one_letter_code
_entity_poly.pdbx_strand_id
1 'polypeptide(L)'
;MLEKQDTTEIWVEMTQQLLEELDEARAKEKMGRSEMIMEATQQFLRQKKARDLRDEMERGYTEMASINFSIACECTHVESEAEDKNLQVLGG
;
A
#
# COMPACT_ATOMS: atom_id res chain seq x y z
N MET A 1 10.48 24.89 18.90
CA MET A 1 11.85 24.37 18.72
C MET A 1 11.73 23.30 17.64
N LEU A 2 12.30 23.52 16.45
CA LEU A 2 12.22 22.54 15.36
C LEU A 2 13.12 21.36 15.76
N GLU A 3 12.54 20.18 15.92
CA GLU A 3 13.31 18.95 16.12
C GLU A 3 14.24 18.76 14.92
N LYS A 4 15.55 18.69 15.17
CA LYS A 4 16.52 18.32 14.16
C LYS A 4 16.28 16.84 13.84
N GLN A 5 15.98 16.53 12.59
CA GLN A 5 15.99 15.16 12.11
C GLN A 5 17.44 14.64 12.12
N ASP A 6 17.65 13.49 12.74
CA ASP A 6 18.92 12.78 12.65
C ASP A 6 19.12 12.34 11.20
N THR A 7 20.21 12.81 10.59
CA THR A 7 20.58 12.48 9.21
C THR A 7 21.87 11.66 9.23
N THR A 8 21.96 10.67 8.34
CA THR A 8 23.15 9.86 8.14
C THR A 8 23.57 9.96 6.69
N GLU A 9 24.84 10.25 6.45
CA GLU A 9 25.41 10.30 5.11
C GLU A 9 25.80 8.90 4.65
N ILE A 10 25.51 8.60 3.39
CA ILE A 10 25.86 7.34 2.73
C ILE A 10 26.57 7.63 1.41
N TRP A 11 27.48 6.74 1.03
CA TRP A 11 28.07 6.74 -0.31
C TRP A 11 27.33 5.74 -1.19
N VAL A 12 26.93 6.18 -2.39
CA VAL A 12 26.21 5.35 -3.36
C VAL A 12 26.94 5.38 -4.70
N GLU A 13 27.03 4.22 -5.34
CA GLU A 13 27.51 4.09 -6.71
C GLU A 13 26.32 3.99 -7.65
N MET A 14 26.35 4.75 -8.74
CA MET A 14 25.30 4.79 -9.75
C MET A 14 25.94 4.71 -11.14
N THR A 15 25.22 4.12 -12.09
CA THR A 15 25.67 4.14 -13.48
C THR A 15 25.66 5.57 -14.00
N GLN A 16 26.57 5.88 -14.92
CA GLN A 16 26.64 7.23 -15.49
C GLN A 16 25.34 7.60 -16.21
N GLN A 17 24.74 6.65 -16.93
CA GLN A 17 23.44 6.85 -17.59
C GLN A 17 22.35 7.26 -16.58
N LEU A 18 22.27 6.58 -15.43
CA LEU A 18 21.26 6.91 -14.42
C LEU A 18 21.51 8.28 -13.79
N LEU A 19 22.78 8.65 -13.61
CA LEU A 19 23.14 9.97 -13.10
C LEU A 19 22.74 11.08 -14.09
N GLU A 20 22.93 10.86 -15.39
CA GLU A 20 22.53 11.78 -16.45
C GLU A 20 20.99 11.95 -16.49
N GLU A 21 20.24 10.85 -16.46
CA GLU A 21 18.77 10.88 -16.38
C GLU A 21 18.28 11.65 -15.13
N LEU A 22 18.96 11.44 -13.99
CA LEU A 22 18.65 12.13 -12.74
C LEU A 22 18.93 13.64 -12.83
N ASP A 23 20.02 14.04 -13.46
CA ASP A 23 20.34 15.46 -13.67
C ASP A 23 19.35 16.15 -14.63
N GLU A 24 18.90 15.45 -15.67
CA GLU A 24 17.87 15.94 -16.58
C GLU A 24 16.52 16.13 -15.87
N ALA A 25 16.12 15.16 -15.04
CA ALA A 25 14.90 15.27 -14.23
C ALA A 25 14.99 16.45 -13.25
N ARG A 26 16.13 16.58 -12.58
CA ARG A 26 16.39 17.65 -11.62
C ARG A 26 16.31 19.05 -12.23
N ALA A 27 16.77 19.22 -13.47
CA ALA A 27 16.73 20.50 -14.17
C ALA A 27 15.29 21.06 -14.31
N LYS A 28 14.29 20.17 -14.40
CA LYS A 28 12.87 20.54 -14.49
C LYS A 28 12.30 20.95 -13.14
N GLU A 29 12.79 20.37 -12.04
CA GLU A 29 12.21 20.52 -10.70
C GLU A 29 12.97 21.47 -9.76
N LYS A 30 14.15 21.97 -10.17
CA LYS A 30 15.03 22.84 -9.36
C LYS A 30 15.44 22.23 -8.01
N MET A 31 15.45 20.90 -7.93
CA MET A 31 15.79 20.13 -6.73
C MET A 31 17.31 19.86 -6.64
N GLY A 32 17.84 19.46 -5.48
CA GLY A 32 19.22 18.95 -5.36
C GLY A 32 19.31 17.44 -5.68
N ARG A 33 20.50 16.91 -6.04
CA ARG A 33 20.66 15.46 -6.26
C ARG A 33 20.32 14.64 -5.01
N SER A 34 20.81 15.04 -3.84
CA SER A 34 20.54 14.36 -2.57
C SER A 34 19.07 14.40 -2.19
N GLU A 35 18.39 15.52 -2.47
CA GLU A 35 16.96 15.70 -2.21
C GLU A 35 16.13 14.78 -3.11
N MET A 36 16.46 14.72 -4.39
CA MET A 36 15.83 13.81 -5.35
C MET A 36 16.03 12.33 -4.97
N ILE A 37 17.26 11.95 -4.60
CA ILE A 37 17.56 10.58 -4.15
C ILE A 37 16.78 10.25 -2.88
N MET A 38 16.71 11.18 -1.92
CA MET A 38 15.96 11.00 -0.69
C MET A 38 14.46 10.84 -0.95
N GLU A 39 13.88 11.68 -1.81
CA GLU A 39 12.47 11.58 -2.18
C GLU A 39 12.16 10.25 -2.89
N ALA A 40 12.95 9.89 -3.90
CA ALA A 40 12.79 8.63 -4.62
C ALA A 40 12.88 7.43 -3.66
N THR A 41 13.82 7.47 -2.71
CA THR A 41 13.96 6.44 -1.68
C THR A 41 12.74 6.37 -0.76
N GLN A 42 12.21 7.52 -0.32
CA GLN A 42 11.00 7.56 0.51
C GLN A 42 9.78 7.00 -0.24
N GLN A 43 9.61 7.38 -1.51
CA GLN A 43 8.54 6.87 -2.35
C GLN A 43 8.64 5.35 -2.55
N PHE A 44 9.83 4.85 -2.88
CA PHE A 44 10.11 3.42 -3.03
C PHE A 44 9.75 2.65 -1.75
N LEU A 45 10.17 3.12 -0.58
CA LEU A 45 9.88 2.47 0.70
C LEU A 45 8.38 2.46 1.02
N ARG A 46 7.65 3.55 0.72
CA ARG A 46 6.20 3.60 0.91
C ARG A 46 5.48 2.60 0.02
N GLN A 47 5.85 2.55 -1.26
CA GLN A 47 5.26 1.61 -2.22
C GLN A 47 5.56 0.15 -1.84
N LYS A 48 6.80 -0.14 -1.42
CA LYS A 48 7.18 -1.47 -0.95
C LYS A 48 6.35 -1.91 0.25
N LYS A 49 6.21 -1.06 1.28
CA LYS A 49 5.37 -1.37 2.45
C LYS A 49 3.92 -1.65 2.09
N ALA A 50 3.35 -0.87 1.17
CA ALA A 50 1.97 -1.08 0.72
C ALA A 50 1.79 -2.41 -0.04
N ARG A 51 2.78 -2.80 -0.85
CA ARG A 51 2.78 -4.10 -1.53
C ARG A 51 2.91 -5.24 -0.53
N ASP A 52 3.90 -5.16 0.36
CA ASP A 52 4.16 -6.21 1.35
C ASP A 52 2.93 -6.44 2.27
N LEU A 53 2.22 -5.36 2.64
CA LEU A 53 0.95 -5.46 3.38
C LEU A 53 -0.15 -6.17 2.56
N ARG A 54 -0.26 -5.86 1.26
CA ARG A 54 -1.25 -6.51 0.39
C ARG A 54 -0.95 -8.00 0.26
N ASP A 55 0.30 -8.36 0.05
CA ASP A 55 0.73 -9.76 -0.08
C ASP A 55 0.42 -10.55 1.21
N GLU A 56 0.64 -9.92 2.37
CA GLU A 56 0.28 -10.52 3.66
C GLU A 56 -1.24 -10.69 3.82
N MET A 57 -2.04 -9.71 3.40
CA MET A 57 -3.51 -9.80 3.42
C MET A 57 -4.00 -10.93 2.51
N GLU A 58 -3.51 -11.02 1.28
CA GLU A 58 -3.90 -12.07 0.32
C GLU A 58 -3.58 -13.46 0.87
N ARG A 59 -2.40 -13.62 1.48
CA ARG A 59 -2.04 -14.86 2.15
C ARG A 59 -3.00 -15.18 3.29
N GLY A 60 -3.28 -14.23 4.19
CA GLY A 60 -4.20 -14.43 5.30
C GLY A 60 -5.61 -14.81 4.85
N TYR A 61 -6.12 -14.20 3.79
CA TYR A 61 -7.41 -14.58 3.20
C TYR A 61 -7.41 -16.00 2.64
N THR A 62 -6.31 -16.42 2.01
CA THR A 62 -6.18 -17.78 1.48
C THR A 62 -6.10 -18.81 2.61
N GLU A 63 -5.33 -18.54 3.66
CA GLU A 63 -5.19 -19.41 4.83
C GLU A 63 -6.53 -19.59 5.58
N MET A 64 -7.33 -18.53 5.65
CA MET A 64 -8.63 -18.53 6.33
C MET A 64 -9.81 -18.91 5.43
N ALA A 65 -9.57 -19.22 4.16
CA ALA A 65 -10.64 -19.41 3.16
C ALA A 65 -11.68 -20.47 3.59
N SER A 66 -11.23 -21.58 4.17
CA SER A 66 -12.13 -22.65 4.63
C SER A 66 -13.01 -22.23 5.81
N ILE A 67 -12.46 -21.46 6.76
CA ILE A 67 -13.20 -20.95 7.92
C ILE A 67 -14.21 -19.91 7.45
N ASN A 68 -13.78 -18.95 6.63
CA ASN A 68 -14.64 -17.91 6.07
C ASN A 68 -15.80 -18.53 5.27
N PHE A 69 -15.52 -19.59 4.49
CA PHE A 69 -16.54 -20.32 3.75
C PHE A 69 -17.53 -21.02 4.69
N SER A 70 -17.07 -21.72 5.72
CA SER A 70 -17.94 -22.40 6.69
C SER A 70 -18.89 -21.43 7.38
N ILE A 71 -18.37 -20.28 7.86
CA ILE A 71 -19.17 -19.24 8.51
C ILE A 71 -20.22 -18.68 7.54
N ALA A 72 -19.84 -18.40 6.28
CA ALA A 72 -20.78 -17.90 5.28
C ALA A 72 -21.92 -18.90 5.02
N CYS A 73 -21.61 -20.20 4.98
CA CYS A 73 -22.62 -21.26 4.84
C CYS A 73 -23.54 -21.37 6.07
N GLU A 74 -23.01 -21.18 7.27
CA GLU A 74 -23.82 -21.21 8.50
C GLU A 74 -24.78 -20.01 8.58
N CYS A 75 -24.34 -18.83 8.14
CA CYS A 75 -25.14 -17.61 8.19
C CYS A 75 -26.20 -17.50 7.07
N THR A 76 -26.12 -18.31 6.01
CA THR A 76 -26.94 -18.14 4.80
C THR A 76 -28.44 -18.16 5.08
N HIS A 77 -28.89 -19.02 5.99
CA HIS A 77 -30.31 -19.13 6.31
C HIS A 77 -30.84 -17.91 7.06
N VAL A 78 -30.05 -17.39 8.00
CA VAL A 78 -30.41 -16.20 8.80
C VAL A 78 -30.42 -14.96 7.92
N GLU A 79 -29.50 -14.85 6.97
CA GLU A 79 -29.47 -13.77 5.98
C GLU A 79 -30.71 -13.79 5.09
N SER A 80 -31.09 -14.95 4.56
CA SER A 80 -32.31 -15.11 3.75
C SER A 80 -33.58 -14.71 4.50
N GLU A 81 -33.73 -15.14 5.76
CA GLU A 81 -34.89 -14.76 6.58
C GLU A 81 -34.94 -13.26 6.88
N ALA A 82 -33.77 -12.63 7.06
CA ALA A 82 -33.67 -11.20 7.30
C ALA A 82 -34.02 -10.40 6.03
N GLU A 83 -33.59 -10.86 4.86
CA GLU A 83 -33.92 -10.26 3.57
C GLU A 83 -35.43 -10.37 3.27
N ASP A 84 -36.05 -11.52 3.50
CA ASP A 84 -37.49 -11.72 3.35
C ASP A 84 -38.31 -10.78 4.26
N LYS A 85 -37.87 -10.62 5.53
CA LYS A 85 -38.49 -9.68 6.46
C LYS A 85 -38.32 -8.24 6.00
N ASN A 86 -37.15 -7.85 5.51
CA ASN A 86 -36.91 -6.51 4.97
C ASN A 86 -37.80 -6.21 3.76
N LEU A 87 -38.01 -7.19 2.87
CA LEU A 87 -38.90 -7.04 1.72
C LEU A 87 -40.37 -6.87 2.13
N GLN A 88 -40.81 -7.59 3.17
CA GLN A 88 -42.15 -7.40 3.74
C GLN A 88 -42.34 -6.02 4.40
N VAL A 89 -41.29 -5.48 5.03
CA VAL A 89 -41.33 -4.18 5.71
C VAL A 89 -41.24 -3.01 4.72
N LEU A 90 -40.47 -3.15 3.64
CA LEU A 90 -40.30 -2.11 2.62
C LEU A 90 -41.46 -2.06 1.62
N GLY A 91 -42.34 -3.07 1.62
CA GLY A 91 -43.47 -3.17 0.72
C GLY A 91 -43.03 -3.48 -0.71
N GLY A 92 -43.62 -4.52 -1.31
CA GLY A 92 -43.62 -4.64 -2.77
C GLY A 92 -44.27 -3.45 -3.45
#